data_AF-A0A370GG79-F1
#
_entry.id   AF-A0A370GG79-F1
#
_cell.length_a   1.000
_cell.length_b   1.000
_cell.length_c   1.000
_cell.angle_alpha   90.00
_cell.angle_beta   90.00
_cell.angle_gamma   90.00
#
_symmetry.space_group_name_H-M   'P 1'
#
loop_
_entity.id
_entity.type
_entity.pdbx_description
1 polymer ?
#
loop_
_entity_poly.entity_id
_entity_poly.type
_entity_poly.pdbx_seq_one_letter_code
_entity_poly.pdbx_strand_id
1 'polypeptide(L)'
;MTTRLEHNVADTRYEIYLDDTLAGYADYADRVDGDRQIRDIQHTLTFPEFRGRGVAAQVVEFALQDARAAGFAVVPTCWYVEKFIGEHREYADLVA
;
A
#
# COMPACT_ATOMS: atom_id res chain seq x y z
N MET A 1 21.49 -1.98 -5.64
CA MET A 1 20.05 -2.25 -5.48
C MET A 1 19.35 -0.92 -5.40
N THR A 2 18.73 -0.53 -6.50
CA THR A 2 17.90 0.68 -6.56
C THR A 2 16.46 0.26 -6.34
N THR A 3 15.84 0.79 -5.29
CA THR A 3 14.40 0.64 -5.06
C THR A 3 13.68 1.86 -5.62
N ARG A 4 12.67 1.63 -6.46
CA ARG A 4 11.79 2.68 -6.98
C ARG A 4 10.36 2.36 -6.62
N LEU A 5 9.67 3.31 -5.99
CA LEU A 5 8.26 3.21 -5.63
C LEU A 5 7.47 4.14 -6.54
N GLU A 6 6.38 3.66 -7.13
CA GLU A 6 5.54 4.44 -8.03
C GLU A 6 4.07 4.29 -7.65
N HIS A 7 3.34 5.39 -7.73
CA HIS A 7 1.88 5.39 -7.59
C HIS A 7 1.26 5.40 -8.98
N ASN A 8 0.79 4.24 -9.43
CA ASN A 8 0.11 4.09 -10.70
C ASN A 8 -1.39 4.30 -10.49
N VAL A 9 -1.80 5.57 -10.53
CA VAL A 9 -3.21 5.99 -10.37
C VAL A 9 -4.12 5.40 -11.45
N ALA A 10 -3.59 5.16 -12.66
CA ALA A 10 -4.36 4.62 -13.78
C ALA A 10 -4.80 3.16 -13.54
N ASP A 11 -3.93 2.36 -12.91
CA ASP A 11 -4.21 0.97 -12.52
C ASP A 11 -4.63 0.83 -11.05
N THR A 12 -4.89 1.95 -10.36
CA THR A 12 -5.26 2.01 -8.93
C THR A 12 -4.36 1.12 -8.05
N ARG A 13 -3.04 1.27 -8.21
CA ARG A 13 -2.06 0.47 -7.47
C ARG A 13 -0.75 1.21 -7.20
N TYR A 14 -0.07 0.78 -6.15
CA TYR A 14 1.30 1.17 -5.83
C TYR A 14 2.23 0.06 -6.27
N GLU A 15 3.31 0.43 -6.94
CA GLU A 15 4.27 -0.49 -7.53
C GLU A 15 5.64 -0.27 -6.88
N ILE A 16 6.35 -1.38 -6.67
CA ILE A 16 7.73 -1.34 -6.20
C ILE A 16 8.60 -2.08 -7.22
N TYR A 17 9.64 -1.39 -7.68
CA TYR A 17 10.64 -1.89 -8.60
C TYR A 17 11.96 -2.06 -7.88
N LEU A 18 12.62 -3.19 -8.09
CA LEU A 18 13.98 -3.45 -7.65
C LEU A 18 14.85 -3.67 -8.88
N ASP A 19 15.87 -2.82 -9.05
CA ASP A 19 16.77 -2.85 -10.21
C ASP A 19 15.96 -2.90 -11.54
N ASP A 20 15.01 -1.96 -11.67
CA ASP A 20 14.08 -1.79 -12.80
C ASP A 20 13.09 -2.95 -13.06
N THR A 21 13.07 -3.97 -12.19
CA THR A 21 12.11 -5.08 -12.29
C THR A 21 10.99 -4.91 -11.28
N LEU A 22 9.72 -5.05 -11.73
CA LEU A 22 8.56 -4.99 -10.85
C LEU A 22 8.64 -6.13 -9.81
N ALA A 23 8.89 -5.76 -8.56
CA ALA A 23 9.10 -6.69 -7.45
C ALA A 23 7.80 -7.01 -6.70
N GLY A 24 6.83 -6.11 -6.75
CA GLY A 24 5.52 -6.27 -6.15
C GLY A 24 4.62 -5.07 -6.36
N TYR A 25 3.38 -5.18 -5.90
CA TYR A 25 2.42 -4.09 -5.92
C TYR A 25 1.38 -4.22 -4.80
N ALA A 26 0.75 -3.12 -4.44
CA ALA A 26 -0.44 -3.07 -3.60
C ALA A 26 -1.57 -2.37 -4.37
N ASP A 27 -2.64 -3.10 -4.67
CA ASP A 27 -3.81 -2.55 -5.33
C ASP A 27 -4.82 -2.02 -4.31
N TYR A 28 -5.55 -0.97 -4.71
CA TYR A 28 -6.53 -0.32 -3.87
C TYR A 28 -7.79 0.04 -4.65
N ALA A 29 -8.88 0.24 -3.92
CA ALA A 29 -10.11 0.84 -4.41
C ALA A 29 -10.44 2.09 -3.61
N ASP A 30 -10.64 3.21 -4.30
CA ASP A 30 -11.08 4.44 -3.66
C ASP A 30 -12.61 4.44 -3.55
N ARG A 31 -13.11 4.84 -2.38
CA ARG A 31 -14.54 5.02 -2.10
C ARG A 31 -14.76 6.29 -1.27
N VAL A 32 -15.98 6.78 -1.28
CA VAL A 32 -16.38 7.98 -0.52
C VAL A 32 -17.41 7.56 0.51
N ASP A 33 -17.19 7.94 1.77
CA ASP A 33 -18.15 7.78 2.86
C ASP A 33 -18.46 9.15 3.48
N GLY A 34 -19.63 9.69 3.15
CA GLY A 34 -19.99 11.08 3.42
C GLY A 34 -19.02 12.05 2.75
N ASP A 35 -18.30 12.84 3.54
CA ASP A 35 -17.27 13.79 3.08
C ASP A 35 -15.84 13.21 3.14
N ARG A 36 -15.69 11.95 3.58
CA ARG A 36 -14.39 11.31 3.78
C ARG A 36 -14.01 10.46 2.58
N GLN A 37 -12.81 10.68 2.04
CA GLN A 37 -12.22 9.81 1.03
C GLN A 37 -11.56 8.62 1.72
N ILE A 38 -11.84 7.42 1.23
CA ILE A 38 -11.34 6.16 1.78
C ILE A 38 -10.59 5.42 0.67
N ARG A 39 -9.37 4.99 0.95
CA ARG A 39 -8.56 4.13 0.13
C ARG A 39 -8.53 2.73 0.74
N ASP A 40 -9.25 1.81 0.12
CA ASP A 40 -9.31 0.42 0.55
C ASP A 40 -8.17 -0.37 -0.10
N ILE A 41 -7.17 -0.78 0.68
CA ILE A 41 -6.06 -1.59 0.17
C ILE A 41 -6.50 -3.05 0.17
N GLN A 42 -6.88 -3.54 -1.01
CA GLN A 42 -7.59 -4.80 -1.16
C GLN A 42 -6.64 -5.98 -1.25
N HIS A 43 -5.50 -5.80 -1.93
CA HIS A 43 -4.57 -6.88 -2.14
C HIS A 43 -3.13 -6.38 -2.32
N THR A 44 -2.19 -7.18 -1.83
CA THR A 44 -0.75 -6.90 -1.89
C THR A 44 -0.06 -8.14 -2.40
N LEU A 45 0.70 -8.00 -3.49
CA LEU A 45 1.41 -9.08 -4.13
C LEU A 45 2.91 -8.80 -4.16
N THR A 46 3.70 -9.81 -3.84
CA THR A 46 5.14 -9.81 -4.05
C THR A 46 5.51 -10.98 -4.95
N PHE A 47 6.24 -10.69 -6.02
CA PHE A 47 6.68 -11.70 -6.97
C PHE A 47 7.63 -12.69 -6.28
N PRO A 48 7.55 -14.01 -6.59
CA PRO A 48 8.28 -15.06 -5.88
C PRO A 48 9.79 -14.81 -5.74
N GLU A 49 10.40 -14.23 -6.78
CA GLU A 49 11.84 -13.94 -6.89
C GLU A 49 12.33 -12.87 -5.89
N PHE A 50 11.40 -12.06 -5.40
CA PHE A 50 11.66 -10.94 -4.48
C PHE A 50 11.05 -11.17 -3.07
N ARG A 51 10.43 -12.33 -2.83
CA ARG A 51 9.95 -12.70 -1.49
C ARG A 51 11.13 -12.77 -0.50
N GLY A 52 10.84 -12.46 0.76
CA GLY A 52 11.86 -12.42 1.83
C GLY A 52 12.74 -11.16 1.83
N ARG A 53 12.52 -10.20 0.92
CA ARG A 53 13.27 -8.94 0.84
C ARG A 53 12.54 -7.71 1.40
N GLY A 54 11.41 -7.92 2.07
CA GLY A 54 10.60 -6.83 2.66
C GLY A 54 9.82 -5.98 1.65
N VAL A 55 9.63 -6.46 0.42
CA VAL A 55 8.94 -5.73 -0.67
C VAL A 55 7.50 -5.36 -0.30
N ALA A 56 6.75 -6.32 0.26
CA ALA A 56 5.36 -6.09 0.69
C ALA A 56 5.26 -4.97 1.74
N ALA A 57 6.18 -4.94 2.70
CA ALA A 57 6.21 -3.91 3.74
C ALA A 57 6.48 -2.53 3.14
N GLN A 58 7.45 -2.42 2.23
CA GLN A 58 7.82 -1.15 1.60
C GLN A 58 6.68 -0.57 0.73
N VAL A 59 6.00 -1.42 -0.06
CA VAL A 59 4.90 -0.94 -0.91
C VAL A 59 3.66 -0.56 -0.10
N VAL A 60 3.37 -1.30 0.98
CA VAL A 60 2.26 -0.97 1.89
C VAL A 60 2.56 0.30 2.67
N GLU A 61 3.78 0.45 3.21
CA GLU A 61 4.20 1.68 3.87
C GLU A 61 4.04 2.90 2.96
N PHE A 62 4.50 2.78 1.70
CA PHE A 62 4.32 3.83 0.71
C PHE A 62 2.84 4.16 0.45
N ALA A 63 1.99 3.14 0.30
CA ALA A 63 0.55 3.32 0.10
C ALA A 63 -0.13 4.03 1.28
N LEU A 64 0.26 3.69 2.52
CA LEU A 64 -0.27 4.33 3.74
C LEU A 64 0.20 5.77 3.88
N GLN A 65 1.47 6.05 3.56
CA GLN A 65 2.03 7.39 3.57
C GLN A 65 1.37 8.29 2.51
N ASP A 66 1.15 7.77 1.30
CA ASP A 66 0.43 8.50 0.24
C ASP A 66 -1.01 8.80 0.66
N ALA A 67 -1.73 7.79 1.18
CA ALA A 67 -3.08 7.98 1.70
C ALA A 67 -3.13 9.06 2.79
N ARG A 68 -2.19 9.05 3.74
CA ARG A 68 -2.07 10.09 4.78
C ARG A 68 -1.81 11.47 4.17
N ALA A 69 -0.87 11.58 3.24
CA ALA A 69 -0.51 12.83 2.60
C ALA A 69 -1.67 13.42 1.78
N ALA A 70 -2.46 12.55 1.15
CA ALA A 70 -3.63 12.92 0.38
C ALA A 70 -4.90 13.14 1.23
N GLY A 71 -4.85 12.86 2.54
CA GLY A 71 -5.98 13.02 3.46
C GLY A 71 -7.03 11.91 3.38
N PHE A 72 -6.68 10.76 2.81
CA PHE A 72 -7.54 9.59 2.74
C PHE A 72 -7.50 8.80 4.05
N ALA A 73 -8.67 8.28 4.44
CA ALA A 73 -8.74 7.18 5.37
C ALA A 73 -8.33 5.89 4.66
N VAL A 74 -7.87 4.89 5.41
CA VAL A 74 -7.47 3.59 4.86
C VAL A 74 -8.40 2.51 5.38
N VAL A 75 -8.81 1.60 4.50
CA VAL A 75 -9.40 0.32 4.92
C VAL A 75 -8.44 -0.80 4.56
N PRO A 76 -7.95 -1.59 5.54
CA PRO A 76 -7.00 -2.67 5.29
C PRO A 76 -7.73 -3.99 4.98
N THR A 77 -8.42 -4.09 3.84
CA THR A 77 -9.11 -5.35 3.45
C THR A 77 -8.12 -6.49 3.25
N CYS A 78 -6.91 -6.18 2.78
CA CYS A 78 -5.83 -7.17 2.74
C CYS A 78 -5.35 -7.49 4.16
N TRP A 79 -5.39 -8.77 4.54
CA TRP A 79 -4.89 -9.27 5.83
C TRP A 79 -3.44 -8.84 6.14
N TYR A 80 -2.61 -8.68 5.10
CA TYR A 80 -1.23 -8.27 5.27
C TYR A 80 -1.13 -6.80 5.70
N VAL A 81 -1.98 -5.94 5.14
CA VAL A 81 -2.06 -4.52 5.51
C VAL A 81 -2.61 -4.38 6.92
N GLU A 82 -3.64 -5.16 7.27
CA GLU A 82 -4.18 -5.20 8.64
C GLU A 82 -3.08 -5.57 9.65
N LYS A 83 -2.34 -6.64 9.35
CA LYS A 83 -1.20 -7.06 10.17
C LYS A 83 -0.13 -5.96 10.25
N PHE A 84 0.21 -5.34 9.13
CA PHE A 84 1.21 -4.29 9.06
C PHE A 84 0.83 -3.10 9.95
N ILE A 85 -0.42 -2.62 9.89
CA ILE A 85 -0.91 -1.53 10.75
C ILE A 85 -0.92 -1.97 12.23
N GLY A 86 -1.22 -3.23 12.53
CA GLY A 86 -1.13 -3.77 13.89
C GLY A 86 0.30 -3.74 14.47
N GLU A 87 1.30 -3.99 13.63
CA GLU A 87 2.73 -3.90 13.96
C GLU A 87 3.22 -2.42 13.99
N HIS A 88 2.61 -1.55 13.17
CA HIS A 88 2.94 -0.14 12.99
C HIS A 88 1.79 0.78 13.44
N ARG A 89 1.65 0.96 14.75
CA ARG A 89 0.53 1.72 15.34
C ARG A 89 0.50 3.20 14.93
N GLU A 90 1.57 3.74 14.36
CA GLU A 90 1.63 5.09 13.79
C GLU A 90 0.69 5.31 12.59
N TYR A 91 0.14 4.23 12.01
CA TYR A 91 -0.86 4.26 10.95
C TYR A 91 -2.28 3.90 11.44
N ALA A 92 -2.44 3.58 12.73
CA ALA A 92 -3.75 3.20 13.28
C ALA A 92 -4.77 4.35 13.24
N ASP A 93 -4.32 5.61 13.20
CA ASP A 93 -5.17 6.80 13.03
C ASP A 93 -5.71 6.96 11.60
N LEU A 94 -5.08 6.32 10.62
CA LEU A 94 -5.54 6.34 9.23
C LEU A 94 -6.70 5.39 8.99
N VAL A 95 -6.85 4.35 9.81
CA VAL A 95 -7.89 3.34 9.63
C VAL A 95 -9.27 3.98 9.81
N ALA A 96 -10.16 3.74 8.83
CA ALA A 96 -11.54 4.20 8.85
C ALA A 96 -12.42 3.38 9.81
#